data_AF-A0A968XRN4-F1
#
_entry.id   AF-A0A968XRN4-F1
#
_cell.length_a   1.000
_cell.length_b   1.000
_cell.length_c   1.000
_cell.angle_alpha   90.00
_cell.angle_beta   90.00
_cell.angle_gamma   90.00
#
_symmetry.space_group_name_H-M   'P 1'
#
loop_
_entity.id
_entity.type
_entity.pdbx_description
1 polymer ?
#
loop_
_entity_poly.entity_id
_entity_poly.type
_entity_poly.pdbx_seq_one_letter_code
_entity_poly.pdbx_strand_id
1 'polypeptide(L)' 'MERHLISREHAAKNAGSGLVLNPAQSLSVMVNEEDHLRMQALLPGLQVKPAWQGIDRLDTHLEKALPYAFPTTSAT' A
#
# COMPACT_ATOMS: atom_id res chain seq x y z
N MET A 1 -13.20 -1.95 -17.98
CA MET A 1 -13.80 -0.63 -17.70
C MET A 1 -15.00 -0.75 -16.75
N GLU A 2 -15.05 -1.74 -15.85
CA GLU A 2 -16.23 -1.97 -14.99
C GLU A 2 -15.91 -2.20 -13.50
N ARG A 3 -14.66 -2.04 -13.06
CA ARG A 3 -14.34 -1.98 -11.64
C ARG A 3 -13.33 -0.86 -11.44
N HIS A 4 -13.72 0.16 -10.68
CA HIS A 4 -12.93 1.33 -10.31
C HIS A 4 -11.75 0.96 -9.39
N LEU A 5 -10.99 -0.09 -9.71
CA LEU A 5 -9.84 -0.53 -8.92
C LEU A 5 -8.51 -0.01 -9.47
N ILE A 6 -8.52 0.56 -10.67
CA ILE A 6 -7.33 1.10 -11.33
C ILE A 6 -7.77 2.16 -12.33
N SER A 7 -7.25 3.39 -12.16
CA SER A 7 -7.45 4.46 -13.14
C SER A 7 -6.76 4.08 -14.44
N ARG A 8 -7.31 4.50 -15.59
CA ARG A 8 -6.78 4.18 -16.93
C ARG A 8 -5.30 4.57 -17.11
N GLU A 9 -4.80 5.49 -16.30
CA GLU A 9 -3.41 5.94 -16.26
C GLU A 9 -2.43 4.89 -15.68
N HIS A 10 -2.92 3.99 -14.83
CA HIS A 10 -2.14 2.93 -14.16
C HIS A 10 -1.86 1.74 -15.08
N ALA A 11 -2.75 1.48 -16.06
CA ALA A 11 -2.54 0.42 -17.05
C ALA A 11 -1.52 0.81 -18.14
N ALA A 12 -1.14 2.09 -18.21
CA ALA A 12 -0.32 2.64 -19.29
C ALA A 12 1.09 3.07 -18.85
N LYS A 13 1.42 3.05 -17.55
CA LYS A 13 2.70 3.55 -17.04
C LYS A 13 3.56 2.45 -16.41
N ASN A 14 4.77 2.35 -16.97
CA ASN A 14 6.02 1.83 -16.42
C ASN A 14 6.17 0.31 -16.29
N ALA A 15 7.08 -0.26 -17.09
CA ALA A 15 7.66 -1.57 -16.81
C ALA A 15 8.21 -1.57 -15.36
N GLY A 16 7.67 -2.45 -14.51
CA GLY A 16 8.09 -2.57 -13.11
C GLY A 16 7.08 -2.06 -12.07
N SER A 17 5.91 -1.57 -12.45
CA SER A 17 4.81 -1.32 -11.51
C SER A 17 4.06 -2.62 -11.16
N GLY A 18 3.50 -2.69 -9.96
CA GLY A 18 2.83 -3.90 -9.47
C GLY A 18 1.78 -3.62 -8.40
N LEU A 19 0.74 -4.45 -8.37
CA LEU A 19 -0.32 -4.42 -7.36
C LEU A 19 -0.44 -5.80 -6.72
N VAL A 20 -0.33 -5.85 -5.40
CA VAL A 20 -0.59 -7.04 -4.59
C VAL A 20 -1.86 -6.81 -3.78
N LEU A 21 -2.78 -7.76 -3.85
CA LEU A 21 -4.04 -7.75 -3.09
C LEU A 21 -4.11 -9.00 -2.22
N ASN A 22 -4.60 -8.85 -1.00
CA ASN A 22 -4.95 -10.02 -0.20
C ASN A 22 -6.22 -10.71 -0.78
N PRO A 23 -6.47 -12.00 -0.47
CA PRO A 23 -7.65 -12.71 -0.96
C PRO A 23 -8.99 -12.05 -0.60
N ALA A 24 -9.04 -11.35 0.55
CA ALA A 24 -10.22 -10.61 1.00
C ALA A 24 -10.40 -9.25 0.30
N GLN A 25 -9.46 -8.84 -0.56
CA GLN A 25 -9.42 -7.54 -1.25
C GLN A 25 -9.53 -6.33 -0.31
N SER A 26 -9.15 -6.50 0.95
CA SER A 26 -9.21 -5.48 1.99
C SER A 26 -7.87 -4.82 2.27
N LEU A 27 -6.77 -5.44 1.84
CA LEU A 27 -5.42 -4.89 1.92
C LEU A 27 -4.79 -4.93 0.53
N SER A 28 -4.08 -3.85 0.20
CA SER A 28 -3.42 -3.67 -1.08
C SER A 28 -2.05 -3.00 -0.91
N VAL A 29 -1.09 -3.44 -1.71
CA VAL A 29 0.25 -2.85 -1.80
C VAL A 29 0.53 -2.55 -3.26
N MET A 30 0.73 -1.28 -3.57
CA MET A 30 1.16 -0.81 -4.89
C MET A 30 2.67 -0.53 -4.86
N VAL A 31 3.36 -0.93 -5.91
CA VAL A 31 4.81 -0.80 -6.07
C VAL A 31 5.08 0.06 -7.30
N ASN A 32 6.01 1.01 -7.17
CA ASN A 32 6.46 1.93 -8.23
C ASN A 32 5.34 2.79 -8.84
N GLU A 33 4.55 3.44 -7.98
CA GLU A 33 3.56 4.45 -8.37
C GLU A 33 4.14 5.87 -8.22
N GLU A 34 3.45 6.78 -7.52
CA GLU A 34 3.98 8.10 -7.13
C GLU A 34 5.15 7.97 -6.14
N ASP A 35 5.05 6.98 -5.24
CA ASP A 35 6.08 6.55 -4.30
C ASP A 35 6.48 5.10 -4.59
N HIS A 36 7.67 4.67 -4.12
CA HIS A 36 8.14 3.30 -4.31
C HIS A 36 7.18 2.25 -3.75
N LEU A 37 6.51 2.55 -2.64
CA LEU A 37 5.60 1.66 -1.95
C LEU A 37 4.40 2.44 -1.40
N ARG A 38 3.18 2.02 -1.77
CA ARG A 38 1.93 2.57 -1.23
C ARG A 38 1.05 1.45 -0.71
N MET A 39 0.78 1.47 0.60
CA MET A 39 -0.09 0.50 1.26
C MET A 39 -1.47 1.12 1.47
N GLN A 40 -2.53 0.30 1.35
CA GLN A 40 -3.90 0.74 1.55
C GLN A 40 -4.76 -0.37 2.15
N ALA A 41 -5.58 0.01 3.14
CA ALA A 41 -6.59 -0.84 3.76
C ALA A 41 -7.99 -0.27 3.51
N LEU A 42 -8.87 -1.07 2.94
CA LEU A 42 -10.27 -0.73 2.69
C LEU A 42 -11.18 -1.83 3.23
N LEU A 43 -12.02 -1.46 4.18
CA LEU A 43 -13.05 -2.33 4.74
C LEU A 43 -14.43 -1.68 4.56
N PRO A 44 -15.49 -2.48 4.40
CA PRO A 44 -16.85 -1.95 4.25
C PRO A 44 -17.33 -1.30 5.55
N GLY A 45 -18.09 -0.21 5.43
CA GLY A 45 -18.60 0.54 6.58
C GLY A 45 -17.53 1.39 7.29
N LEU A 46 -17.86 1.90 8.48
CA LEU A 46 -16.98 2.80 9.25
C LEU A 46 -15.97 2.02 10.12
N GLN A 47 -15.25 1.08 9.52
CA GLN A 47 -14.31 0.18 10.22
C GLN A 47 -12.88 0.75 10.26
N VAL A 48 -12.73 2.01 10.67
CA VAL A 48 -11.44 2.72 10.65
C VAL A 48 -10.39 2.02 11.52
N LYS A 49 -10.76 1.61 12.74
CA LYS A 49 -9.83 0.96 13.67
C LYS A 49 -9.34 -0.41 13.17
N PRO A 50 -10.22 -1.33 12.71
CA PRO A 50 -9.77 -2.56 12.05
C PRO A 50 -8.91 -2.31 10.81
N ALA A 51 -9.26 -1.33 9.97
CA ALA A 51 -8.47 -0.99 8.78
C ALA A 51 -7.05 -0.54 9.16
N TRP A 52 -6.95 0.36 10.14
CA TRP A 52 -5.67 0.84 10.66
C TRP A 52 -4.83 -0.30 11.25
N GLN A 53 -5.43 -1.17 12.06
CA GLN A 53 -4.71 -2.32 12.64
C GLN A 53 -4.22 -3.30 11.56
N GLY A 54 -4.97 -3.48 10.48
CA GLY A 54 -4.58 -4.34 9.38
C GLY A 54 -3.36 -3.79 8.64
N ILE A 55 -3.36 -2.50 8.34
CA ILE A 55 -2.24 -1.86 7.61
C ILE A 55 -1.00 -1.69 8.48
N ASP A 56 -1.15 -1.38 9.76
CA ASP A 56 -0.04 -1.25 10.72
C ASP A 56 0.74 -2.58 10.89
N ARG A 57 0.01 -3.70 10.96
CA ARG A 57 0.62 -5.04 10.99
C ARG A 57 1.37 -5.39 9.71
N LEU A 58 0.80 -5.00 8.57
CA LEU A 58 1.44 -5.20 7.26
C LEU A 58 2.73 -4.39 7.17
N ASP A 59 2.66 -3.11 7.55
CA ASP A 59 3.81 -2.20 7.56
C ASP A 59 4.94 -2.68 8.47
N THR A 60 4.63 -3.01 9.72
CA THR A 60 5.58 -3.57 10.69
C THR A 60 6.23 -4.87 10.19
N HIS A 61 5.52 -5.67 9.39
CA HIS A 61 6.09 -6.89 8.81
C HIS A 61 7.02 -6.58 7.63
N LEU A 62 6.66 -5.62 6.79
CA LEU A 62 7.45 -5.21 5.64
C LEU A 62 8.74 -4.52 6.05
N GLU A 63 8.72 -3.68 7.08
CA GLU A 63 9.91 -2.98 7.60
C GLU A 63 11.04 -3.95 7.98
N LYS A 64 10.70 -5.17 8.42
CA LYS A 64 11.68 -6.21 8.76
C LYS A 64 12.45 -6.76 7.55
N ALA A 65 11.86 -6.66 6.36
CA ALA A 65 12.42 -7.19 5.12
C ALA A 65 12.85 -6.08 4.14
N LEU A 66 12.32 -4.86 4.29
CA LEU A 66 12.55 -3.73 3.40
C LEU A 66 12.93 -2.49 4.23
N PRO A 67 14.18 -2.00 4.13
CA PRO A 67 14.56 -0.76 4.80
C PRO A 67 13.86 0.43 4.13
N TYR A 68 13.00 1.11 4.87
CA TYR A 68 12.36 2.32 4.39
C TYR A 68 13.32 3.50 4.37
N ALA A 69 13.12 4.38 3.39
CA ALA A 69 13.80 5.66 3.35
C ALA A 69 13.21 6.57 4.43
N PHE A 70 13.79 6.53 5.63
CA PHE A 70 13.41 7.39 6.74
C PHE A 70 14.62 8.21 7.21
N PRO A 71 14.54 9.56 7.24
CA PRO A 71 15.62 10.38 7.77
C PRO A 71 15.71 10.18 9.28
N THR A 72 16.85 9.70 9.78
CA THR A 72 17.13 9.72 11.22
C THR A 72 17.39 11.16 11.64
N THR A 73 16.37 11.83 12.20
CA THR A 73 16.59 13.11 12.89
C THR A 73 17.38 12.83 14.16
N SER A 74 18.71 12.82 14.04
CA SER A 74 19.59 12.92 15.19
C SER A 74 19.54 14.38 15.63
N ALA A 75 18.75 14.67 16.67
CA ALA A 75 18.83 15.95 17.35
C ALA A 75 20.24 16.07 17.95
N THR A 76 21.06 16.90 17.33
CA THR A 76 22.24 17.51 17.97
C THR A 76 21.84 18.86 18.52
#